data_AF-A0A242CV58-F1
#
_entry.id   AF-A0A242CV58-F1
#
_cell.length_a   1.000
_cell.length_b   1.000
_cell.length_c   1.000
_cell.angle_alpha   90.00
_cell.angle_beta   90.00
_cell.angle_gamma   90.00
#
_symmetry.space_group_name_H-M   'P 1'
#
loop_
_entity.id
_entity.type
_entity.pdbx_description
1 polymer ?
#
loop_
_entity_poly.entity_id
_entity_poly.type
_entity_poly.pdbx_seq_one_letter_code
_entity_poly.pdbx_strand_id
1 'polypeptide(L)' 'MASGESGEMWYAYHAYHTAGLTPEVFASLPKRERAMIMAFTDIRIEAEEKAMKKSKGR' A
#
# COMPACT_ATOMS: atom_id res chain seq x y z
N MET A 1 -0.92 6.65 22.51
CA MET A 1 -1.98 6.31 21.53
C MET A 1 -1.37 6.40 20.15
N ALA A 2 -1.14 5.27 19.48
CA ALA A 2 -0.60 5.24 18.11
C ALA A 2 -1.24 4.08 17.35
N SER A 3 -2.55 4.17 17.10
CA SER A 3 -3.31 3.17 16.35
C SER A 3 -3.55 3.55 14.89
N GLY A 4 -3.07 4.73 14.45
CA GLY A 4 -3.14 5.20 13.05
C GLY A 4 -1.81 5.05 12.28
N GLU A 5 -0.67 5.19 12.95
CA GLU A 5 0.66 5.11 12.32
C GLU A 5 0.97 3.69 11.80
N SER A 6 0.47 2.64 12.45
CA SER A 6 0.76 1.26 12.03
C SER A 6 0.19 0.92 10.65
N GLY A 7 -0.99 1.45 10.32
CA GLY A 7 -1.64 1.24 9.02
C GLY A 7 -0.95 2.02 7.91
N GLU A 8 -0.70 3.32 8.13
CA GLU A 8 -0.04 4.18 7.13
C GLU A 8 1.39 3.71 6.81
N MET A 9 2.12 3.19 7.81
CA MET A 9 3.46 2.64 7.60
C MET A 9 3.46 1.38 6.73
N TRP A 10 2.41 0.57 6.80
CA TRP A 10 2.28 -0.62 5.95
C TRP A 10 2.06 -0.24 4.49
N TYR A 11 1.24 0.79 4.24
CA TYR A 11 1.10 1.36 2.90
C TYR A 11 2.38 1.99 2.39
N ALA A 12 3.13 2.70 3.24
CA ALA A 12 4.43 3.26 2.88
C ALA A 12 5.44 2.16 2.47
N TYR A 13 5.47 1.04 3.20
CA TYR A 13 6.27 -0.13 2.85
C TYR A 13 5.89 -0.67 1.45
N HIS A 14 4.61 -0.86 1.19
CA HIS A 14 4.14 -1.32 -0.12
C HIS A 14 4.45 -0.31 -1.23
N ALA A 15 4.25 0.98 -1.00
CA ALA A 15 4.54 2.02 -1.97
C ALA A 15 6.05 2.09 -2.28
N TYR A 16 6.90 1.88 -1.29
CA TYR A 16 8.35 1.81 -1.47
C TYR A 16 8.76 0.64 -2.37
N HIS A 17 8.26 -0.57 -2.08
CA HIS A 17 8.64 -1.76 -2.85
C HIS A 17 8.07 -1.80 -4.28
N THR A 18 7.02 -1.03 -4.54
CA THR A 18 6.30 -1.08 -5.84
C THR A 18 6.62 0.10 -6.74
N ALA A 19 6.82 1.28 -6.16
CA ALA A 19 7.02 2.53 -6.89
C ALA A 19 8.26 3.32 -6.42
N GLY A 20 9.03 2.81 -5.46
CA GLY A 20 10.21 3.50 -4.92
C GLY A 20 9.87 4.70 -4.03
N LEU A 21 8.61 4.86 -3.62
CA LEU A 21 8.18 5.97 -2.78
C LEU A 21 8.66 5.75 -1.35
N THR A 22 9.62 6.55 -0.88
CA THR A 22 10.15 6.38 0.47
C THR A 22 9.11 6.74 1.54
N PRO A 23 9.19 6.15 2.75
CA PRO A 23 8.28 6.48 3.84
C PRO A 23 8.28 7.95 4.23
N GLU A 24 9.43 8.61 4.16
CA GLU A 24 9.57 10.05 4.43
C GLU A 24 8.79 10.87 3.39
N VAL A 25 8.94 10.55 2.10
CA VAL A 25 8.20 11.23 1.05
C VAL A 25 6.70 10.98 1.23
N PHE A 26 6.28 9.72 1.46
CA PHE A 26 4.88 9.39 1.70
C PHE A 26 4.27 10.18 2.87
N ALA A 27 4.97 10.28 4.00
CA ALA A 27 4.52 11.04 5.16
C ALA A 27 4.41 12.55 4.88
N SER A 28 5.29 13.08 4.02
CA SER A 28 5.28 14.48 3.60
C SER A 28 4.15 14.83 2.62
N LEU A 29 3.53 13.84 1.96
CA LEU A 29 2.47 14.08 0.99
C LEU A 29 1.21 14.65 1.65
N PRO A 30 0.41 15.48 0.96
CA PRO A 30 -0.92 15.87 1.41
C PRO A 30 -1.83 14.67 1.68
N LYS A 31 -2.76 14.82 2.63
CA LYS A 31 -3.71 13.75 3.03
C LYS A 31 -4.43 13.10 1.85
N ARG A 32 -4.82 13.90 0.85
CA ARG A 32 -5.51 13.42 -0.37
C ARG A 32 -4.63 12.48 -1.20
N GLU A 33 -3.36 12.81 -1.35
CA GLU A 33 -2.41 12.01 -2.12
C GLU A 33 -2.05 10.72 -1.40
N ARG A 34 -1.88 10.77 -0.07
CA ARG A 34 -1.71 9.56 0.74
C ARG A 34 -2.90 8.61 0.59
N ALA A 35 -4.12 9.14 0.66
CA ALA A 35 -5.34 8.34 0.47
C ALA A 35 -5.41 7.68 -0.93
N MET A 36 -4.95 8.38 -1.98
CA MET A 36 -4.88 7.81 -3.34
C MET A 36 -3.89 6.63 -3.38
N ILE A 37 -2.70 6.79 -2.81
CA ILE A 37 -1.67 5.73 -2.79
C ILE A 37 -2.16 4.52 -2.00
N MET A 38 -2.84 4.72 -0.87
CA MET A 38 -3.45 3.64 -0.10
C MET A 38 -4.47 2.87 -0.95
N ALA A 39 -5.40 3.57 -1.60
CA ALA A 39 -6.41 2.95 -2.46
C ALA A 39 -5.82 2.17 -3.63
N PHE A 40 -4.77 2.70 -4.29
CA PHE A 40 -4.07 1.97 -5.35
C PHE A 40 -3.35 0.73 -4.82
N THR A 41 -2.79 0.80 -3.61
CA THR A 41 -2.15 -0.33 -2.95
C THR A 41 -3.16 -1.44 -2.68
N ASP A 42 -4.34 -1.10 -2.17
CA ASP A 42 -5.44 -2.06 -1.93
C ASP A 42 -5.86 -2.78 -3.21
N ILE A 43 -6.10 -2.03 -4.28
CA ILE A 43 -6.47 -2.59 -5.60
C ILE A 43 -5.41 -3.59 -6.08
N ARG A 44 -4.13 -3.26 -5.89
CA ARG A 44 -3.01 -4.10 -6.32
C ARG A 44 -2.93 -5.39 -5.50
N ILE A 45 -3.09 -5.30 -4.18
CA ILE A 45 -3.10 -6.48 -3.29
C ILE A 45 -4.25 -7.40 -3.64
N GLU A 46 -5.46 -6.85 -3.85
CA GLU A 46 -6.62 -7.65 -4.23
C GLU A 46 -6.39 -8.37 -5.57
N ALA A 47 -5.75 -7.70 -6.54
CA ALA A 47 -5.38 -8.31 -7.82
C ALA A 47 -4.35 -9.44 -7.65
N GLU A 48 -3.32 -9.25 -6.81
CA GLU A 48 -2.30 -10.25 -6.49
C GLU A 48 -2.91 -11.48 -5.80
N GLU A 49 -3.81 -11.28 -4.82
CA GLU A 49 -4.50 -12.37 -4.15
C GLU A 49 -5.38 -13.18 -5.12
N LYS A 50 -6.11 -12.49 -6.01
CA LYS A 50 -6.90 -13.15 -7.06
C LYS A 50 -6.02 -13.96 -8.00
N ALA A 51 -4.85 -13.45 -8.37
CA ALA A 51 -3.88 -14.16 -9.20
C ALA A 51 -3.31 -15.41 -8.49
N MET A 52 -2.96 -15.28 -7.20
CA MET A 52 -2.45 -16.39 -6.39
C MET A 52 -3.48 -17.50 -6.17
N LYS A 53 -4.75 -17.15 -5.96
CA LYS A 53 -5.83 -18.15 -5.84
C LYS A 53 -6.01 -18.95 -7.14
N LYS A 54 -5.86 -18.28 -8.29
CA LYS A 54 -5.91 -18.95 -9.61
C LYS A 54 -4.71 -19.86 -9.87
N SER A 55 -3.51 -19.53 -9.36
CA SER A 55 -2.32 -20.35 -9.56
C SER A 55 -2.24 -21.56 -8.61
N LYS A 56 -2.73 -21.44 -7.37
CA LYS A 56 -2.77 -22.56 -6.41
C LYS A 56 -3.87 -23.60 -6.67
N GLY A 57 -4.87 -23.28 -7.48
CA GLY A 57 -5.96 -24.20 -7.84
C GLY A 57 -5.63 -25.14 -9.01
N ARG A 58 -4.36 -25.25 -9.42
CA ARG A 58 -3.91 -26.01 -10.57
C ARG A 58 -2.86 -27.05 -10.18
#